data_AF-A0A495BA76-F1
#
_entry.id   AF-A0A495BA76-F1
#
_cell.length_a   1.000
_cell.length_b   1.000
_cell.length_c   1.000
_cell.angle_alpha   90.00
_cell.angle_beta   90.00
_cell.angle_gamma   90.00
#
_symmetry.space_group_name_H-M   'P 1'
#
loop_
_entity.id
_entity.type
_entity.pdbx_description
1 polymer ?
#
loop_
_entity_poly.entity_id
_entity_poly.type
_entity_poly.pdbx_seq_one_letter_code
_entity_poly.pdbx_strand_id
1 'polypeptide(L)' 'MGSFSLWHWLIVLAVVLLVFGTRKLRHVGADLGGAVRGFKQGMQGEGEPPASDATPKS' A
#
# COMPACT_ATOMS: atom_id res chain seq x y z
N MET A 1 -21.12 -22.60 -1.25
CA MET A 1 -20.69 -21.59 -2.25
C MET A 1 -19.57 -20.74 -1.63
N GLY A 2 -18.40 -21.36 -1.40
CA GLY A 2 -17.24 -20.74 -0.73
C GLY A 2 -16.24 -20.15 -1.72
N SER A 3 -16.76 -19.59 -2.81
CA SER A 3 -16.01 -19.24 -4.03
C SER A 3 -15.14 -17.98 -3.90
N PHE A 4 -15.08 -17.38 -2.71
CA PHE A 4 -14.26 -16.21 -2.41
C PHE A 4 -13.37 -16.45 -1.18
N SER A 5 -12.83 -17.68 -1.06
CA SER A 5 -11.82 -17.98 -0.05
C SER A 5 -10.67 -16.98 -0.16
N LEU A 6 -10.22 -16.45 0.98
CA LEU A 6 -9.11 -15.51 1.09
C LEU A 6 -7.85 -16.00 0.33
N TRP A 7 -7.72 -17.32 0.18
CA TRP A 7 -6.69 -17.99 -0.62
C TRP A 7 -6.74 -17.64 -2.11
N HIS A 8 -7.93 -17.50 -2.71
CA HIS A 8 -8.07 -17.08 -4.11
C HIS A 8 -7.52 -15.67 -4.32
N TRP A 9 -7.86 -14.73 -3.43
CA TRP A 9 -7.37 -13.37 -3.49
C TRP A 9 -5.83 -13.30 -3.34
N LEU A 10 -5.22 -14.15 -2.52
CA LEU A 10 -3.76 -14.26 -2.43
C LEU A 10 -3.12 -14.71 -3.75
N ILE A 11 -3.69 -15.73 -4.41
CA ILE A 11 -3.20 -16.21 -5.71
C ILE A 11 -3.34 -15.14 -6.78
N VAL A 12 -4.50 -14.47 -6.85
CA VAL A 12 -4.75 -13.39 -7.82
C VAL A 12 -3.76 -12.25 -7.60
N LEU A 13 -3.53 -11.83 -6.35
CA LEU A 13 -2.54 -10.80 -6.04
C LEU A 13 -1.13 -11.21 -6.50
N ALA A 14 -0.73 -12.46 -6.24
CA ALA A 14 0.56 -12.98 -6.68
C ALA A 14 0.71 -12.96 -8.21
N VAL A 15 -0.33 -13.37 -8.95
CA VAL A 15 -0.33 -13.32 -10.42
C VAL A 15 -0.24 -11.88 -10.92
N VAL A 16 -0.99 -10.94 -10.34
CA VAL A 16 -0.91 -9.52 -10.69
C VAL A 16 0.51 -8.98 -10.47
N LEU A 17 1.14 -9.32 -9.35
CA LEU A 17 2.53 -8.94 -9.06
C LEU A 17 3.53 -9.52 -10.07
N LEU A 18 3.33 -10.77 -10.51
CA LEU A 18 4.17 -11.42 -11.51
C LEU A 18 4.01 -10.78 -12.90
N VAL A 19 2.78 -10.49 -13.32
CA VAL A 19 2.50 -9.90 -14.65
C VAL A 19 2.97 -8.45 -14.73
N PHE A 20 2.68 -7.64 -13.71
CA PHE A 20 3.10 -6.24 -13.69
C PHE A 20 4.56 -6.06 -13.28
N GLY A 21 5.13 -7.04 -12.57
CA GLY A 21 6.43 -6.94 -11.94
C GLY A 21 6.43 -5.99 -10.73
N THR A 22 7.29 -6.28 -9.75
CA THR A 22 7.42 -5.46 -8.52
C THR A 22 7.93 -4.05 -8.80
N ARG A 23 8.69 -3.84 -9.89
CA ARG A 23 9.21 -2.52 -10.29
C ARG A 23 8.09 -1.54 -10.67
N LYS A 24 7.13 -1.97 -11.48
CA LYS A 24 6.06 -1.11 -11.96
C LYS A 24 5.04 -0.84 -10.86
N LEU A 25 4.76 -1.85 -10.03
CA LEU A 25 3.92 -1.69 -8.85
C LEU A 25 4.55 -0.76 -7.80
N ARG A 26 5.88 -0.78 -7.62
CA ARG A 26 6.57 0.11 -6.69
C ARG A 26 6.59 1.56 -7.18
N HIS A 27 6.76 1.80 -8.48
CA HIS A 27 6.70 3.16 -9.03
C HIS A 27 5.30 3.75 -8.84
N VAL A 28 4.27 3.06 -9.33
CA VAL A 28 2.87 3.50 -9.21
C VAL A 28 2.42 3.50 -7.74
N GLY A 29 2.86 2.53 -6.95
CA GLY A 29 2.56 2.43 -5.53
C GLY A 29 3.23 3.52 -4.68
N ALA A 30 4.40 4.04 -5.08
CA ALA A 30 5.02 5.19 -4.43
C ALA A 30 4.22 6.47 -4.71
N ASP A 31 3.80 6.67 -5.96
CA ASP A 31 3.00 7.83 -6.37
C ASP A 31 1.62 7.82 -5.68
N LEU A 32 0.92 6.68 -5.70
CA LEU A 32 -0.36 6.49 -5.01
C LEU A 32 -0.20 6.51 -3.48
N GLY A 33 0.88 5.93 -2.95
CA GLY A 33 1.17 5.89 -1.53
C GLY A 33 1.42 7.28 -0.95
N GLY A 34 2.10 8.15 -1.69
CA GLY A 34 2.29 9.56 -1.32
C GLY A 34 0.97 10.32 -1.22
N ALA A 35 0.10 10.17 -2.23
CA ALA A 35 -1.22 10.80 -2.23
C ALA A 35 -2.11 10.32 -1.06
N VAL A 36 -2.14 9.01 -0.80
CA VAL A 36 -2.90 8.43 0.32
C VAL A 36 -2.31 8.83 1.67
N ARG A 37 -0.99 8.95 1.80
CA ARG A 37 -0.32 9.40 3.03
C ARG A 37 -0.67 10.86 3.35
N GLY A 38 -0.66 11.75 2.35
CA GLY A 38 -1.09 13.14 2.52
C GLY A 38 -2.58 13.26 2.86
N PHE A 39 -3.43 12.44 2.22
CA PHE A 39 -4.86 12.35 2.55
C PHE A 39 -5.10 11.87 3.99
N LYS A 40 -4.40 10.81 4.43
CA LYS A 40 -4.47 10.32 5.82
C LYS A 40 -3.98 11.36 6.82
N GLN A 41 -2.93 12.10 6.50
CA GLN A 41 -2.43 13.19 7.35
C GLN A 41 -3.45 14.33 7.47
N GLY A 42 -4.06 14.77 6.37
CA GLY A 42 -5.11 15.79 6.38
C GLY A 42 -6.38 15.35 7.12
N MET A 43 -6.74 14.07 7.04
CA MET A 43 -7.89 13.50 7.77
C MET A 43 -7.64 13.31 9.27
N GLN A 44 -6.40 13.10 9.70
CA GLN A 44 -6.08 12.85 11.12
C GLN A 44 -6.08 14.13 11.99
N GLY A 45 -6.20 15.32 11.39
CA GLY A 45 -6.30 16.57 12.12
C GLY A 45 -5.02 16.96 12.87
N GLU A 46 -4.87 18.25 13.16
CA GLU A 46 -3.67 18.94 13.67
C GLU A 46 -3.22 18.53 15.10
N GLY A 47 -3.62 17.36 15.61
CA GLY A 47 -3.42 16.96 17.00
C GLY A 47 -2.57 15.71 17.24
N GLU A 48 -2.28 14.90 16.21
CA GLU A 48 -1.54 13.65 16.39
C GLU A 48 -0.22 13.70 15.58
N PRO A 49 0.96 13.63 16.23
CA PRO A 49 2.23 13.59 15.50
C PRO A 49 2.23 12.37 14.56
N PRO A 50 2.83 12.48 13.36
CA PRO A 50 2.74 11.44 12.35
C PRO A 50 3.35 10.14 12.86
N ALA A 51 2.49 9.19 13.24
CA ALA A 51 2.89 7.82 13.57
C ALA A 51 3.27 7.07 12.28
N SER A 52 4.40 7.42 11.67
CA SER A 52 5.28 6.55 10.85
C SER A 52 6.22 7.38 9.98
N ASP A 53 7.19 8.03 10.59
CA ASP A 53 8.54 7.98 10.03
C ASP A 53 9.23 6.77 10.65
N ALA A 54 9.06 5.62 9.98
CA ALA A 54 10.06 4.57 10.04
C ALA A 54 11.31 5.09 9.32
N THR A 55 12.08 5.94 10.01
CA THR A 55 13.51 6.04 9.79
C THR A 55 14.12 4.67 10.13
N PRO A 56 15.06 4.19 9.31
CA PRO A 56 16.38 4.09 9.89
C PRO A 56 17.28 5.02 9.10
N LYS A 57 17.62 6.12 9.75
CA LYS A 57 18.74 6.97 9.41
C LYS A 57 19.83 6.60 10.41
N SER A 58 20.68 5.64 10.05
CA SER A 58 21.95 5.32 10.72
C SER A 58 22.66 4.25 9.91
#